data_AF-A0A524KCJ5-F1
#
_entry.id   AF-A0A524KCJ5-F1
#
_cell.length_a   1.000
_cell.length_b   1.000
_cell.length_c   1.000
_cell.angle_alpha   90.00
_cell.angle_beta   90.00
_cell.angle_gamma   90.00
#
_symmetry.space_group_name_H-M   'P 1'
#
loop_
_entity.id
_entity.type
_entity.pdbx_description
1 polymer ?
#
loop_
_entity_poly.entity_id
_entity_poly.type
_entity_poly.pdbx_seq_one_letter_code
_entity_poly.pdbx_strand_id
1 'polypeptide(L)'
;MTNFGKLNLLGILLLPVAATLAALIVFGDRTDTLVTVFSLNLVPMLIAGLVSALLLRGANRAGKGQRIAVWPTAIPAVLGAIWYLFRAVFPAEVAPGAEYIAGPQYILMGVIVLSVVAWIGCLIARRL
;
A
#
# COMPACT_ATOMS: atom_id res chain seq x y z
N MET A 1 16.84 2.71 13.09
CA MET A 1 16.04 2.25 11.92
C MET A 1 16.67 2.75 10.63
N THR A 2 16.74 1.93 9.59
CA THR A 2 17.24 2.35 8.26
C THR A 2 16.24 3.27 7.55
N ASN A 3 16.71 4.07 6.58
CA ASN A 3 15.82 4.93 5.77
C ASN A 3 14.72 4.12 5.07
N PHE A 4 15.06 2.93 4.55
CA PHE A 4 14.08 2.04 3.93
C PHE A 4 13.06 1.46 4.93
N GLY A 5 13.47 1.22 6.18
CA GLY A 5 12.55 0.85 7.24
C GLY A 5 11.55 1.97 7.57
N LYS A 6 11.99 3.24 7.55
CA LYS A 6 11.09 4.40 7.70
C LYS A 6 10.13 4.51 6.51
N LEU A 7 10.62 4.35 5.28
CA LEU A 7 9.77 4.34 4.08
C LEU A 7 8.70 3.25 4.13
N ASN A 8 9.06 2.07 4.64
CA ASN A 8 8.10 0.98 4.84
C ASN A 8 6.96 1.38 5.79
N LEU A 9 7.30 1.95 6.96
CA LEU A 9 6.28 2.40 7.92
C LEU A 9 5.41 3.54 7.37
N LEU A 10 6.01 4.50 6.66
CA LEU A 10 5.25 5.56 6.00
C LEU A 10 4.30 4.99 4.94
N GLY A 11 4.77 4.04 4.14
CA GLY A 11 3.97 3.37 3.13
C GLY A 11 2.75 2.66 3.70
N ILE A 12 2.88 2.02 4.88
CA ILE A 12 1.76 1.34 5.55
C ILE A 12 0.58 2.30 5.79
N LEU A 13 0.87 3.55 6.16
CA LEU A 13 -0.16 4.53 6.54
C LEU A 13 -0.57 5.46 5.39
N LEU A 14 0.29 5.66 4.40
CA LEU A 14 0.04 6.59 3.29
C LEU A 14 -1.30 6.31 2.60
N LEU A 15 -1.52 5.05 2.21
CA LEU A 15 -2.74 4.66 1.51
C LEU A 15 -4.00 4.74 2.39
N PRO A 16 -4.05 4.14 3.60
CA PRO A 16 -5.22 4.23 4.46
C PRO A 16 -5.62 5.68 4.77
N VAL A 17 -4.64 6.55 5.02
CA VAL A 17 -4.89 7.97 5.26
C VAL A 17 -5.42 8.64 3.99
N ALA A 18 -4.79 8.44 2.84
CA ALA A 18 -5.25 9.03 1.57
C ALA A 18 -6.67 8.55 1.19
N ALA A 19 -6.97 7.27 1.36
CA ALA A 19 -8.29 6.71 1.14
C ALA A 19 -9.34 7.31 2.09
N THR A 20 -8.96 7.56 3.34
CA THR A 20 -9.85 8.20 4.33
C THR A 20 -10.11 9.66 3.99
N LEU A 21 -9.10 10.40 3.55
CA LEU A 21 -9.26 11.78 3.08
C LEU A 21 -10.14 11.84 1.82
N ALA A 22 -9.95 10.91 0.90
CA ALA A 22 -10.81 10.76 -0.27
C ALA A 22 -12.26 10.43 0.13
N ALA A 23 -12.45 9.52 1.09
CA ALA A 23 -13.77 9.18 1.63
C ALA A 23 -14.43 10.37 2.37
N LEU A 24 -13.66 11.21 3.06
CA LEU A 24 -14.18 12.43 3.70
C LEU A 24 -14.75 13.41 2.67
N ILE A 25 -14.09 13.54 1.52
CA ILE A 25 -14.58 14.39 0.41
C ILE A 25 -15.88 13.82 -0.18
N VAL A 26 -15.97 12.50 -0.35
CA VAL A 26 -17.09 11.84 -1.03
C VAL A 26 -18.30 11.60 -0.13
N PHE A 27 -18.08 11.19 1.12
CA PHE A 27 -19.13 10.74 2.04
C PHE A 27 -19.37 11.69 3.23
N GLY A 28 -18.54 12.71 3.40
CA GLY A 28 -18.59 13.62 4.54
C GLY A 28 -18.00 13.01 5.82
N ASP A 29 -18.38 13.57 6.96
CA ASP A 29 -17.85 13.27 8.30
C ASP A 29 -18.44 12.00 8.95
N ARG A 30 -19.03 11.11 8.15
CA ARG A 30 -19.60 9.83 8.60
C ARG A 30 -18.51 8.94 9.15
N THR A 31 -18.31 9.01 10.46
CA THR A 31 -17.15 8.42 11.14
C THR A 31 -17.07 6.91 10.90
N ASP A 32 -18.21 6.20 10.91
CA ASP A 32 -18.25 4.76 10.63
C ASP A 32 -17.73 4.42 9.22
N THR A 33 -18.06 5.23 8.22
CA THR A 33 -17.57 5.07 6.85
C THR A 33 -16.07 5.34 6.77
N LEU A 34 -15.60 6.43 7.39
CA LEU A 34 -14.18 6.80 7.40
C LEU A 34 -13.32 5.72 8.07
N VAL A 35 -13.76 5.22 9.22
CA VAL A 35 -13.09 4.13 9.94
C VAL A 35 -13.09 2.86 9.09
N THR A 36 -14.21 2.53 8.46
CA THR A 36 -14.30 1.34 7.59
C THR A 36 -13.32 1.42 6.42
N VAL A 37 -13.28 2.55 5.70
CA VAL A 37 -12.36 2.74 4.57
C VAL A 37 -10.90 2.69 5.02
N PHE A 38 -10.57 3.32 6.15
CA PHE A 38 -9.24 3.26 6.74
C PHE A 38 -8.85 1.81 7.04
N SER A 39 -9.70 1.08 7.77
CA SER A 39 -9.45 -0.30 8.19
C SER A 39 -9.30 -1.24 7.00
N LEU A 40 -10.17 -1.14 6.00
CA LEU A 40 -10.10 -2.00 4.81
C LEU A 40 -8.80 -1.79 4.04
N ASN A 41 -8.29 -0.56 3.96
CA ASN A 41 -7.01 -0.27 3.32
C ASN A 41 -5.81 -0.58 4.21
N LEU A 42 -5.96 -0.49 5.54
CA LEU A 42 -4.87 -0.77 6.47
C LEU A 42 -4.47 -2.25 6.44
N VAL A 43 -5.43 -3.17 6.35
CA VAL A 43 -5.17 -4.62 6.33
C VAL A 43 -4.18 -5.04 5.22
N PRO A 44 -4.41 -4.77 3.92
CA PRO A 44 -3.46 -5.13 2.88
C PRO A 44 -2.11 -4.43 3.04
N MET A 45 -2.11 -3.20 3.57
CA MET A 45 -0.87 -2.46 3.80
C MET A 45 -0.05 -2.98 4.97
N LEU A 46 -0.68 -3.52 6.03
CA LEU A 46 0.02 -4.23 7.10
C LEU A 46 0.68 -5.50 6.58
N ILE A 47 -0.01 -6.25 5.70
CA ILE A 47 0.56 -7.44 5.04
C ILE A 47 1.76 -7.05 4.19
N ALA A 48 1.60 -6.02 3.35
CA ALA A 48 2.68 -5.48 2.54
C ALA A 48 3.89 -5.06 3.38
N GLY A 49 3.63 -4.29 4.44
CA GLY A 49 4.63 -3.78 5.35
C GLY A 49 5.40 -4.89 6.07
N LEU A 50 4.71 -5.96 6.47
CA LEU A 50 5.33 -7.14 7.06
C LEU A 50 6.25 -7.84 6.05
N VAL A 51 5.78 -8.09 4.82
CA VAL A 51 6.58 -8.71 3.77
C VAL A 51 7.82 -7.87 3.47
N SER A 52 7.65 -6.56 3.27
CA SER A 52 8.75 -5.63 3.04
C SER A 52 9.74 -5.60 4.20
N ALA A 53 9.28 -5.69 5.46
CA ALA A 53 10.16 -5.77 6.62
C ALA A 53 11.01 -7.05 6.62
N LEU A 54 10.42 -8.20 6.27
CA LEU A 54 11.15 -9.47 6.15
C LEU A 54 12.19 -9.44 5.03
N LEU A 55 11.82 -8.92 3.86
CA LEU A 55 12.74 -8.77 2.72
C LEU A 55 13.88 -7.80 3.05
N LEU A 56 13.58 -6.68 3.74
CA LEU A 56 14.56 -5.70 4.18
C LEU A 56 15.56 -6.29 5.16
N ARG A 57 15.13 -7.16 6.10
CA ARG A 57 16.06 -7.85 7.01
C ARG A 57 17.10 -8.66 6.22
N GLY A 58 16.65 -9.39 5.19
CA GLY A 58 17.56 -10.15 4.32
C GLY A 58 18.46 -9.24 3.47
N ALA A 59 17.90 -8.18 2.89
CA ALA A 59 18.65 -7.21 2.07
C ALA A 59 19.71 -6.45 2.88
N ASN A 60 19.40 -6.06 4.11
CA ASN A 60 20.36 -5.38 4.99
C ASN A 60 21.54 -6.29 5.36
N ARG A 61 21.31 -7.59 5.59
CA ARG A 61 22.40 -8.55 5.85
C ARG A 61 23.31 -8.74 4.64
N ALA A 62 22.75 -8.71 3.43
CA ALA A 62 23.50 -8.87 2.19
C ALA A 62 24.10 -7.57 1.63
N GLY A 63 23.75 -6.42 2.20
CA GLY A 63 24.17 -5.09 1.71
C GLY A 63 23.51 -4.63 0.40
N LYS A 64 22.70 -5.46 -0.27
CA LYS A 64 22.07 -5.18 -1.57
C LYS A 64 20.57 -5.49 -1.56
N GLY A 65 19.82 -4.82 -2.45
CA GLY A 65 18.39 -5.11 -2.72
C GLY A 65 17.38 -4.37 -1.83
N GLN A 66 17.80 -3.41 -1.00
CA GLN A 66 16.92 -2.71 -0.05
C GLN A 66 15.82 -1.90 -0.75
N ARG A 67 16.11 -1.33 -1.93
CA ARG A 67 15.11 -0.61 -2.74
C ARG A 67 14.01 -1.54 -3.24
N ILE A 68 14.35 -2.76 -3.66
CA ILE A 68 13.39 -3.74 -4.16
C ILE A 68 12.54 -4.28 -3.01
N ALA A 69 13.16 -4.48 -1.84
CA ALA A 69 12.47 -5.00 -0.65
C ALA A 69 11.28 -4.14 -0.19
N VAL A 70 11.27 -2.83 -0.47
CA VAL A 70 10.16 -1.94 -0.10
C VAL A 70 9.04 -1.88 -1.14
N TRP A 71 9.22 -2.45 -2.33
CA TRP A 71 8.22 -2.39 -3.41
C TRP A 71 6.83 -2.90 -3.03
N PRO A 72 6.68 -4.04 -2.31
CA PRO A 72 5.37 -4.55 -1.90
C PRO A 72 4.54 -3.53 -1.12
N THR A 73 5.20 -2.63 -0.39
CA THR A 73 4.54 -1.57 0.39
C THR A 73 4.49 -0.26 -0.37
N ALA A 74 5.61 0.21 -0.91
CA ALA A 74 5.70 1.54 -1.49
C ALA A 74 4.85 1.71 -2.75
N ILE A 75 4.82 0.71 -3.64
CA ILE A 75 4.13 0.83 -4.93
C ILE A 75 2.61 0.84 -4.72
N PRO A 76 1.99 -0.13 -4.00
CA PRO A 76 0.56 -0.08 -3.74
C PRO A 76 0.15 1.15 -2.93
N ALA A 77 1.00 1.60 -2.00
CA ALA A 77 0.74 2.80 -1.22
C ALA A 77 0.58 4.04 -2.11
N VAL A 78 1.55 4.27 -3.01
CA VAL A 78 1.57 5.46 -3.88
C VAL A 78 0.48 5.37 -4.93
N LEU A 79 0.39 4.24 -5.66
CA LEU A 79 -0.59 4.10 -6.74
C LEU A 79 -2.02 4.12 -6.20
N GLY A 80 -2.28 3.43 -5.09
CA GLY A 80 -3.60 3.44 -4.46
C GLY A 80 -3.95 4.81 -3.90
N ALA A 81 -3.01 5.54 -3.27
CA ALA A 81 -3.28 6.88 -2.77
C ALA A 81 -3.65 7.86 -3.89
N ILE A 82 -2.88 7.85 -4.99
CA ILE A 82 -3.18 8.65 -6.18
C ILE A 82 -4.57 8.28 -6.72
N TRP A 83 -4.86 6.99 -6.82
CA TRP A 83 -6.13 6.51 -7.37
C TRP A 83 -7.33 6.93 -6.51
N TYR A 84 -7.26 6.77 -5.18
CA TYR A 84 -8.33 7.21 -4.28
C TYR A 84 -8.58 8.72 -4.36
N LEU A 85 -7.52 9.52 -4.32
CA LEU A 85 -7.65 10.98 -4.42
C LEU A 85 -8.20 11.40 -5.78
N PHE A 86 -7.79 10.73 -6.86
CA PHE A 86 -8.36 10.95 -8.19
C PHE A 86 -9.86 10.66 -8.22
N ARG A 87 -10.31 9.55 -7.61
CA ARG A 87 -11.73 9.17 -7.56
C ARG A 87 -12.59 10.05 -6.65
N ALA A 88 -11.99 10.70 -5.66
CA ALA A 88 -12.68 11.74 -4.90
C ALA A 88 -13.04 12.96 -5.75
N VAL A 89 -12.22 13.29 -6.75
CA VAL A 89 -12.46 14.42 -7.67
C VAL A 89 -13.29 13.98 -8.89
N PHE A 90 -13.05 12.77 -9.38
CA PHE A 90 -13.69 12.18 -10.55
C PHE A 90 -14.39 10.86 -10.18
N PRO A 91 -15.56 10.93 -9.52
CA PRO A 91 -16.28 9.74 -9.05
C PRO A 91 -16.74 8.85 -10.19
N ALA A 92 -17.08 7.61 -9.88
CA ALA A 92 -17.63 6.66 -10.86
C ALA A 92 -18.92 7.19 -11.49
N GLU A 93 -19.08 7.03 -12.80
CA GLU A 93 -20.36 7.30 -13.46
C GLU A 93 -21.43 6.30 -12.99
N VAL A 94 -21.04 5.07 -12.67
CA VAL A 94 -21.93 4.00 -12.22
C VAL A 94 -21.53 3.55 -10.82
N ALA A 95 -22.48 3.64 -9.88
CA ALA A 95 -22.32 3.31 -8.47
C ALA A 95 -21.11 4.01 -7.77
N PRO A 96 -21.12 5.36 -7.67
CA PRO A 96 -20.12 6.09 -6.90
C PRO A 96 -19.95 5.50 -5.49
N GLY A 97 -18.71 5.24 -5.09
CA GLY A 97 -18.41 4.69 -3.77
C GLY A 97 -18.22 3.17 -3.69
N ALA A 98 -18.71 2.38 -4.65
CA ALA A 98 -18.46 0.92 -4.67
C ALA A 98 -16.96 0.58 -4.75
N GLU A 99 -16.20 1.47 -5.37
CA GLU A 99 -14.76 1.47 -5.48
C GLU A 99 -14.00 1.52 -4.15
N TYR A 100 -14.61 2.04 -3.08
CA TYR A 100 -14.00 2.05 -1.74
C TYR A 100 -14.07 0.67 -1.06
N ILE A 101 -14.93 -0.23 -1.54
CA ILE A 101 -15.03 -1.62 -1.08
C ILE A 101 -14.18 -2.55 -1.97
N ALA A 102 -14.19 -2.32 -3.28
CA ALA A 102 -13.44 -3.15 -4.23
C ALA A 102 -11.95 -2.80 -4.28
N GLY A 103 -11.59 -1.51 -4.14
CA GLY A 103 -10.21 -1.00 -4.14
C GLY A 103 -9.25 -1.80 -3.26
N PRO A 104 -9.57 -2.06 -1.98
CA PRO A 104 -8.72 -2.83 -1.08
C PRO A 104 -8.43 -4.26 -1.56
N GLN A 105 -9.37 -4.88 -2.27
CA GLN A 105 -9.19 -6.22 -2.85
C GLN A 105 -8.17 -6.19 -4.00
N TYR A 106 -8.27 -5.20 -4.88
CA TYR A 106 -7.29 -4.99 -5.95
C TYR A 106 -5.90 -4.67 -5.40
N ILE A 107 -5.84 -3.88 -4.32
CA ILE A 107 -4.59 -3.55 -3.64
C ILE A 107 -3.98 -4.80 -3.01
N LEU A 108 -4.78 -5.66 -2.36
CA LEU A 108 -4.30 -6.93 -1.82
C LEU A 108 -3.71 -7.84 -2.92
N MET A 109 -4.38 -7.95 -4.07
CA MET A 109 -3.85 -8.71 -5.21
C MET A 109 -2.53 -8.12 -5.71
N GLY A 110 -2.44 -6.78 -5.82
CA GLY A 110 -1.21 -6.09 -6.18
C GLY A 110 -0.08 -6.34 -5.19
N VAL A 111 -0.37 -6.31 -3.89
CA VAL A 111 0.59 -6.63 -2.81
C VAL A 111 1.12 -8.06 -2.97
N ILE A 112 0.26 -9.04 -3.25
CA ILE A 112 0.68 -10.44 -3.45
C ILE A 112 1.65 -10.54 -4.64
N VAL A 113 1.26 -10.00 -5.80
CA VAL A 113 2.10 -10.04 -7.02
C VAL A 113 3.45 -9.35 -6.78
N LEU A 114 3.42 -8.14 -6.22
CA LEU A 114 4.66 -7.39 -5.94
C LEU A 114 5.52 -8.05 -4.87
N SER A 115 4.93 -8.77 -3.91
CA SER A 115 5.67 -9.55 -2.92
C SER A 115 6.50 -10.63 -3.59
N VAL A 116 5.92 -11.37 -4.55
CA VAL A 116 6.63 -12.40 -5.31
C VAL A 116 7.73 -11.77 -6.15
N VAL A 117 7.42 -10.70 -6.89
CA VAL A 117 8.40 -9.99 -7.74
C VAL A 117 9.55 -9.44 -6.91
N ALA A 118 9.25 -8.80 -5.78
CA ALA A 118 10.27 -8.21 -4.91
C ALA A 118 11.13 -9.29 -4.24
N TRP A 119 10.55 -10.43 -3.88
CA TRP A 119 11.30 -11.56 -3.34
C TRP A 119 12.30 -12.10 -4.36
N ILE A 120 11.86 -12.39 -5.58
CA ILE A 120 12.74 -12.84 -6.68
C ILE A 120 13.82 -11.78 -6.96
N GLY A 121 13.44 -10.51 -7.08
CA GLY A 121 14.37 -9.41 -7.31
C GLY A 121 15.42 -9.28 -6.20
N CYS A 122 15.02 -9.45 -4.92
CA CYS A 122 15.94 -9.49 -3.80
C CYS A 122 16.90 -10.69 -3.88
N LEU A 123 16.42 -11.86 -4.31
CA LEU A 123 17.27 -13.04 -4.47
C LEU A 123 18.33 -12.83 -5.56
N ILE A 124 17.94 -12.26 -6.71
CA ILE A 124 18.86 -11.94 -7.81
C ILE A 124 19.89 -10.91 -7.35
N ALA A 125 19.45 -9.81 -6.73
CA ALA A 125 20.33 -8.72 -6.29
C ALA A 125 21.37 -9.15 -5.25
N ARG A 126 21.15 -10.25 -4.53
CA ARG A 126 22.12 -10.81 -3.58
C ARG A 126 23.18 -11.69 -4.23
N ARG A 127 22.93 -12.18 -5.45
CA ARG A 127 23.85 -13.02 -6.22
C ARG A 127 24.76 -12.21 -7.15
N LEU A 128 24.34 -10.99 -7.48
CA LEU A 128 25.16 -9.96 -8.15
C LEU A 128 26.02 -9.23 -7.12
#